data_AF-A0A2G6BUK6-F1
#
_entry.id   AF-A0A2G6BUK6-F1
#
_cell.length_a   1.000
_cell.length_b   1.000
_cell.length_c   1.000
_cell.angle_alpha   90.00
_cell.angle_beta   90.00
_cell.angle_gamma   90.00
#
_symmetry.space_group_name_H-M   'P 1'
#
loop_
_entity.id
_entity.type
_entity.pdbx_description
1 polymer ?
#
loop_
_entity_poly.entity_id
_entity_poly.type
_entity_poly.pdbx_seq_one_letter_code
_entity_poly.pdbx_strand_id
1 'polypeptide(L)'
;MKLDKILREGILFFVLCFVVSSIVLFLGDYSYISYSKEKSENKKVRCEYNALKKHNERLEELNKEFNDNKKLEQIAREHGYQKSGEKVYRIIDEKSN
;
A
#
# COMPACT_ATOMS: atom_id res chain seq x y z
N MET A 1 -5.80 18.09 63.90
CA MET A 1 -6.43 16.75 63.86
C MET A 1 -7.66 16.65 62.95
N LYS A 2 -8.69 17.52 63.05
CA LYS A 2 -9.84 17.48 62.11
C LYS A 2 -9.47 17.99 60.70
N LEU A 3 -8.65 19.04 60.61
CA LEU A 3 -8.24 19.65 59.35
C LEU A 3 -7.38 18.69 58.50
N ASP A 4 -6.42 18.02 59.15
CA ASP A 4 -5.51 17.05 58.50
C ASP A 4 -6.26 15.85 57.93
N LYS A 5 -7.36 15.46 58.58
CA LYS A 5 -8.20 14.34 58.15
C LYS A 5 -9.01 14.71 56.90
N ILE A 6 -9.58 15.91 56.85
CA ILE A 6 -10.32 16.44 55.70
C ILE A 6 -9.37 16.63 54.51
N LEU A 7 -8.16 17.16 54.75
CA LEU A 7 -7.15 17.33 53.71
C LEU A 7 -6.74 15.98 53.10
N ARG A 8 -6.53 14.97 53.95
CA ARG A 8 -6.16 13.62 53.51
C ARG A 8 -7.27 12.95 52.70
N GLU A 9 -8.52 13.10 53.10
CA GLU A 9 -9.68 12.57 52.36
C GLU A 9 -9.88 13.28 51.01
N GLY A 10 -9.67 14.60 50.96
CA GLY A 10 -9.69 15.35 49.71
C GLY A 10 -8.57 14.92 48.74
N ILE A 11 -7.36 14.70 49.24
CA ILE A 11 -6.24 14.19 48.44
C ILE A 11 -6.52 12.77 47.93
N LEU A 12 -7.04 11.88 48.79
CA LEU A 12 -7.44 10.52 48.39
C LEU A 12 -8.49 10.53 47.28
N PHE A 13 -9.51 11.40 47.41
CA PHE A 13 -10.53 11.55 46.38
C PHE A 13 -9.95 12.08 45.07
N PHE A 14 -9.05 13.07 45.13
CA PHE A 14 -8.39 13.61 43.95
C PHE A 14 -7.53 12.55 43.24
N VAL A 15 -6.74 11.78 43.99
CA VAL A 15 -5.93 10.69 43.44
C VAL A 15 -6.84 9.64 42.78
N LEU A 16 -7.97 9.30 43.38
CA LEU A 16 -8.91 8.33 42.84
C LEU A 16 -9.54 8.83 41.53
N CYS A 17 -9.96 10.09 41.47
CA CYS A 17 -10.44 10.72 40.23
C CYS A 17 -9.37 10.76 39.14
N PHE A 18 -8.12 11.06 39.51
CA PHE A 18 -7.00 11.10 38.58
C PHE A 18 -6.70 9.72 37.97
N VAL A 19 -6.74 8.67 38.79
CA VAL A 19 -6.55 7.28 38.35
C VAL A 19 -7.67 6.85 37.41
N VAL A 20 -8.93 7.10 37.77
CA VAL A 20 -10.08 6.74 36.91
C VAL A 20 -10.03 7.50 35.58
N SER A 21 -9.74 8.81 35.61
CA SER A 21 -9.59 9.62 34.39
C SER A 21 -8.47 9.10 33.49
N SER A 22 -7.32 8.74 34.07
CA SER A 22 -6.20 8.16 33.34
C SER A 22 -6.60 6.82 32.69
N ILE A 23 -7.30 5.95 33.40
CA ILE A 23 -7.79 4.67 32.85
C ILE A 23 -8.74 4.92 31.68
N VAL A 24 -9.68 5.86 31.79
CA VAL A 24 -10.62 6.17 30.69
C VAL A 24 -9.89 6.74 29.47
N LEU A 25 -8.88 7.60 29.67
CA LEU A 25 -8.11 8.20 28.57
C LEU A 25 -7.18 7.21 27.87
N PHE A 26 -6.61 6.25 28.61
CA PHE A 26 -5.59 5.33 28.09
C PHE A 26 -6.10 3.91 27.78
N LEU A 27 -7.17 3.42 28.41
CA LEU A 27 -7.68 2.03 28.28
C LEU A 27 -9.05 1.89 27.60
N GLY A 28 -9.56 2.94 26.94
CA GLY A 28 -10.79 2.85 26.13
C GLY A 28 -10.55 2.44 24.67
N ASP A 29 -11.62 2.04 23.97
CA ASP A 29 -11.61 1.78 22.51
C ASP A 29 -11.15 3.01 21.72
N TYR A 30 -11.50 4.21 22.21
CA TYR A 30 -11.06 5.51 21.68
C TYR A 30 -9.79 6.05 22.35
N SER A 31 -9.02 5.19 23.02
CA SER A 31 -7.77 5.62 23.65
C SER A 31 -6.76 6.12 22.63
N TYR A 32 -5.86 6.98 23.09
CA TYR A 32 -4.75 7.48 22.28
C TYR A 32 -3.88 6.35 21.70
N ILE A 33 -3.76 5.24 22.43
CA ILE A 33 -3.00 4.06 22.02
C ILE A 33 -3.67 3.41 20.81
N SER A 34 -4.99 3.19 20.86
CA SER A 34 -5.78 2.65 19.74
C SER A 34 -5.67 3.55 18.52
N TYR A 35 -5.83 4.86 18.70
CA TYR A 35 -5.69 5.83 17.61
C TYR A 35 -4.31 5.80 16.96
N SER A 36 -3.24 5.74 17.76
CA SER A 36 -1.87 5.69 17.24
C SER A 36 -1.61 4.41 16.44
N LYS A 37 -2.11 3.27 16.94
CA LYS A 37 -2.02 1.98 16.24
C LYS A 37 -2.79 2.02 14.91
N GLU A 38 -4.02 2.49 14.93
CA GLU A 38 -4.88 2.58 13.76
C GLU A 38 -4.32 3.56 12.71
N LYS A 39 -3.72 4.67 13.15
CA LYS A 39 -3.02 5.61 12.25
C LYS A 39 -1.83 4.97 11.55
N SER A 40 -1.07 4.14 12.25
CA SER A 40 0.07 3.41 11.68
C SER A 40 -0.40 2.37 10.66
N GLU A 41 -1.42 1.58 11.00
CA GLU A 41 -2.01 0.58 10.10
C GLU A 41 -2.61 1.22 8.85
N ASN A 42 -3.39 2.30 9.01
CA ASN A 42 -3.91 3.07 7.88
C ASN A 42 -2.80 3.60 6.97
N LYS A 43 -1.67 4.04 7.53
CA LYS A 43 -0.53 4.51 6.73
C LYS A 43 0.09 3.37 5.91
N LYS A 44 0.22 2.16 6.49
CA LYS A 44 0.72 0.97 5.77
C LYS A 44 -0.21 0.58 4.63
N VAL A 45 -1.50 0.38 4.93
CA VAL A 45 -2.53 0.01 3.95
C VAL A 45 -2.58 1.04 2.82
N ARG A 46 -2.51 2.34 3.13
CA ARG A 46 -2.50 3.39 2.12
C ARG A 46 -1.23 3.38 1.27
N CYS A 47 -0.08 3.04 1.85
CA CYS A 47 1.17 2.88 1.12
C CYS A 47 1.08 1.70 0.14
N GLU A 48 0.61 0.55 0.61
CA GLU A 48 0.40 -0.65 -0.20
C GLU A 48 -0.60 -0.40 -1.33
N TYR A 49 -1.73 0.25 -1.02
CA TYR A 49 -2.70 0.66 -2.02
C TYR A 49 -2.09 1.55 -3.11
N ASN A 50 -1.30 2.55 -2.72
CA ASN A 50 -0.65 3.44 -3.68
C ASN A 50 0.40 2.71 -4.53
N ALA A 51 1.14 1.78 -3.94
CA ALA A 51 2.10 0.95 -4.67
C ALA A 51 1.39 0.05 -5.69
N LEU A 52 0.29 -0.59 -5.29
CA LEU A 52 -0.51 -1.45 -6.16
C LEU A 52 -1.18 -0.64 -7.28
N LYS A 53 -1.71 0.55 -6.96
CA LYS A 53 -2.27 1.48 -7.94
C LYS A 53 -1.24 1.84 -9.00
N LYS A 54 -0.04 2.23 -8.59
CA LYS A 54 1.06 2.58 -9.52
C LYS A 54 1.49 1.38 -10.37
N HIS A 55 1.48 0.18 -9.81
CA HIS A 55 1.77 -1.04 -10.54
C HIS A 55 0.71 -1.31 -11.63
N ASN A 56 -0.57 -1.16 -11.29
CA ASN A 56 -1.66 -1.33 -12.25
C ASN A 56 -1.62 -0.29 -13.37
N GLU A 57 -1.36 0.99 -13.04
CA GLU A 57 -1.19 2.05 -14.05
C GLU A 57 -0.07 1.69 -15.05
N ARG A 58 1.08 1.22 -14.55
CA ARG A 58 2.17 0.74 -15.42
C ARG A 58 1.76 -0.45 -16.28
N LEU A 59 1.03 -1.42 -15.72
CA LEU A 59 0.53 -2.55 -16.49
C LEU A 59 -0.45 -2.11 -17.58
N GLU A 60 -1.29 -1.12 -17.31
CA GLU A 60 -2.18 -0.55 -18.31
C GLU A 60 -1.41 0.14 -19.44
N GLU A 61 -0.36 0.90 -19.11
CA GLU A 61 0.53 1.52 -20.10
C GLU A 61 1.24 0.46 -20.94
N LEU A 62 1.80 -0.58 -20.32
CA LEU A 62 2.40 -1.71 -21.02
C LEU A 62 1.37 -2.42 -21.90
N ASN A 63 0.17 -2.67 -21.40
CA ASN A 63 -0.88 -3.32 -22.17
C ASN A 63 -1.31 -2.47 -23.37
N LYS A 64 -1.30 -1.14 -23.27
CA LYS A 64 -1.50 -0.24 -24.41
C LYS A 64 -0.34 -0.30 -25.39
N GLU A 65 0.90 -0.38 -24.91
CA GLU A 65 2.08 -0.53 -25.77
C GLU A 65 2.08 -1.87 -26.52
N PHE A 66 1.73 -2.97 -25.85
CA PHE A 66 1.68 -4.31 -26.44
C PHE A 66 0.44 -4.52 -27.32
N ASN A 67 -0.72 -3.95 -27.00
CA ASN A 67 -1.92 -4.06 -27.84
C ASN A 67 -1.82 -3.30 -29.17
N ASP A 68 -0.74 -2.56 -29.40
CA ASP A 68 -0.41 -2.09 -30.74
C ASP A 68 0.03 -3.31 -31.58
N ASN A 69 -0.95 -4.03 -32.13
CA ASN A 69 -0.81 -5.34 -32.82
C ASN A 69 0.39 -5.40 -33.78
N LYS A 70 0.76 -4.26 -34.38
CA LYS A 70 1.92 -4.14 -35.27
C LYS A 70 3.25 -4.45 -34.58
N LYS A 71 3.46 -4.01 -33.34
CA LYS A 71 4.67 -4.30 -32.57
C LYS A 71 4.78 -5.78 -32.21
N LEU A 72 3.69 -6.39 -31.76
CA LEU A 72 3.63 -7.83 -31.47
C LEU A 72 3.90 -8.67 -32.72
N GLU A 73 3.29 -8.31 -33.86
CA GLU A 73 3.55 -8.98 -35.13
C GLU A 73 4.99 -8.80 -35.60
N GLN A 74 5.58 -7.61 -35.41
CA GLN A 74 6.98 -7.36 -35.73
C GLN A 74 7.92 -8.23 -34.88
N ILE A 75 7.73 -8.26 -33.56
CA ILE A 75 8.53 -9.09 -32.64
C ILE A 75 8.37 -10.58 -32.97
N ALA A 76 7.15 -11.02 -33.27
CA ALA A 76 6.87 -12.39 -33.68
C ALA A 76 7.63 -12.76 -34.98
N ARG A 77 7.63 -11.87 -35.97
CA ARG A 77 8.36 -12.05 -37.24
C ARG A 77 9.88 -12.03 -37.04
N GLU A 78 10.41 -11.17 -36.17
CA GLU A 78 11.82 -11.15 -35.78
C GLU A 78 12.26 -12.50 -35.18
N HIS A 79 11.41 -13.10 -34.34
CA HIS A 79 11.62 -14.42 -33.76
C HIS A 79 11.26 -15.60 -34.69
N GLY A 80 10.81 -15.32 -35.92
CA GLY A 80 10.53 -16.33 -36.96
C GLY A 80 9.15 -16.98 -36.89
N TYR A 81 8.24 -16.48 -36.05
CA TYR A 81 6.84 -16.91 -36.03
C TYR A 81 6.06 -16.32 -37.21
N GLN A 82 5.11 -17.11 -37.73
CA GLN A 82 4.32 -16.79 -38.94
C GLN A 82 2.86 -17.17 -38.71
N LYS A 83 1.92 -16.46 -39.34
CA LYS A 83 0.51 -16.88 -39.32
C LYS A 83 0.33 -18.12 -40.21
N SER A 84 -0.60 -18.99 -39.81
CA SER A 84 -0.90 -20.20 -40.59
C SER A 84 -1.33 -19.83 -42.02
N GLY A 85 -0.61 -20.34 -43.01
CA GLY A 85 -0.86 -20.06 -44.43
C GLY A 85 -0.13 -18.85 -45.02
N GLU A 86 0.62 -18.07 -44.22
CA GLU A 86 1.42 -16.94 -44.71
C GLU A 86 2.78 -17.40 -45.26
N LYS A 87 3.21 -16.89 -46.41
CA LYS A 87 4.56 -17.15 -46.98
C LYS A 87 5.46 -15.95 -46.70
N VAL A 88 6.43 -16.10 -45.79
CA VAL A 88 7.42 -15.07 -45.45
C VAL A 88 8.76 -15.40 -46.11
N TYR A 89 9.32 -14.46 -46.87
CA TYR A 89 10.62 -14.60 -47.51
C TYR A 89 11.68 -13.87 -46.67
N ARG A 90 12.70 -14.60 -46.19
CA ARG A 90 13.89 -14.00 -45.56
C ARG A 90 14.93 -13.81 -46.65
N ILE A 91 15.31 -12.56 -46.90
CA ILE A 91 16.45 -12.25 -47.76
C ILE A 91 17.70 -12.56 -46.92
N ILE A 92 18.43 -13.60 -47.30
CA ILE A 92 19.74 -13.90 -46.72
C ILE A 92 20.73 -13.21 -47.66
N ASP A 93 21.40 -12.17 -47.17
CA ASP A 93 22.47 -11.54 -47.93
C ASP A 93 23.65 -12.52 -48.00
N GLU A 94 23.81 -13.17 -49.16
CA GLU A 94 25.05 -13.85 -49.51
C GLU A 94 26.13 -12.79 -49.77
N LYS A 95 26.73 -12.26 -48.70
CA LYS A 95 28.17 -11.95 -48.56
C LYS A 95 28.47 -10.91 -47.48
N SER A 96 29.23 -11.36 -46.49
CA SER A 96 30.50 -10.71 -46.14
C SER A 96 31.42 -11.76 -45.51
N ASN A 97 32.32 -12.30 -46.36
CA ASN A 97 33.34 -13.36 -46.19
C ASN A 97 32.86 -14.81 -46.04
#